data_AF-A0A958Q249-F1
#
_entry.id   AF-A0A958Q249-F1
#
_cell.length_a   1.000
_cell.length_b   1.000
_cell.length_c   1.000
_cell.angle_alpha   90.00
_cell.angle_beta   90.00
_cell.angle_gamma   90.00
#
_symmetry.space_group_name_H-M   'P 1'
#
loop_
_entity.id
_entity.type
_entity.pdbx_description
1 polymer ?
#
loop_
_entity_poly.entity_id
_entity_poly.type
_entity_poly.pdbx_seq_one_letter_code
_entity_poly.pdbx_strand_id
1 'polypeptide(L)'
;MSPSYFSRVLHCYRKSAVDAFNQLVMQPFLPILIFLGYLTVQLAESLIMNLQLGFLGGFALGLVQLSFISYVFKWFVLAREKRLPHPWKALQRAVGEDEDPWAHVRRKNRGLWFQEIFQFDSQMFLLIINAAFPIFLAEFVVDSLSSETLSLPSFVKLGIVLFFNPVPEVIMIERTNGVSALAEALQFMKKFIVEWLLPTVIILIICFSPYIVLSGNPLLWIEPLVLVLAGSELLLPMELVGRSIPQLALYLFPFSGVAANIAGLFLGLTLGAWHGLFRLELFERLKSIH
;
A
#
# COMPACT_ATOMS: atom_id res chain seq x y z
N MET A 1 -28.16 9.20 4.26
CA MET A 1 -27.61 8.95 2.91
C MET A 1 -28.74 8.53 1.98
N SER A 2 -28.83 9.07 0.77
CA SER A 2 -29.83 8.62 -0.19
C SER A 2 -29.50 7.21 -0.69
N PRO A 3 -30.50 6.36 -1.00
CA PRO A 3 -30.26 5.05 -1.62
C PRO A 3 -29.41 5.12 -2.91
N SER A 4 -29.51 6.23 -3.65
CA SER A 4 -28.72 6.50 -4.85
C SER A 4 -27.24 6.80 -4.58
N TYR A 5 -26.88 7.30 -3.40
CA TYR A 5 -25.49 7.52 -3.01
C TYR A 5 -24.80 6.19 -2.68
N PHE A 6 -25.43 5.37 -1.82
CA PHE A 6 -24.89 4.08 -1.42
C PHE A 6 -24.65 3.15 -2.62
N SER A 7 -25.59 3.11 -3.57
CA SER A 7 -25.44 2.34 -4.82
C SER A 7 -24.24 2.81 -5.66
N ARG A 8 -24.01 4.12 -5.76
CA ARG A 8 -22.84 4.68 -6.46
C ARG A 8 -21.53 4.32 -5.79
N VAL A 9 -21.48 4.43 -4.46
CA VAL A 9 -20.31 4.03 -3.67
C VAL A 9 -20.01 2.55 -3.87
N LEU A 10 -20.99 1.66 -3.72
CA LEU A 10 -20.82 0.21 -3.93
C LEU A 10 -20.35 -0.11 -5.36
N HIS A 11 -20.87 0.60 -6.36
CA HIS A 11 -20.41 0.48 -7.74
C HIS A 11 -18.92 0.86 -7.87
N CYS A 12 -18.48 1.92 -7.19
CA CYS A 12 -17.08 2.32 -7.16
C CYS A 12 -16.19 1.25 -6.54
N TYR A 13 -16.56 0.70 -5.38
CA TYR A 13 -15.83 -0.42 -4.76
C TYR A 13 -15.67 -1.60 -5.70
N ARG A 14 -16.78 -2.08 -6.27
CA ARG A 14 -16.76 -3.23 -7.18
C ARG A 14 -15.84 -2.98 -8.37
N LYS A 15 -15.93 -1.80 -8.98
CA LYS A 15 -15.14 -1.47 -10.17
C LYS A 15 -13.66 -1.31 -9.83
N SER A 16 -13.31 -0.61 -8.75
CA SER A 16 -11.92 -0.50 -8.27
C SER A 16 -11.31 -1.86 -7.96
N ALA A 17 -12.06 -2.76 -7.31
CA ALA A 17 -11.57 -4.10 -6.98
C ALA A 17 -11.25 -4.92 -8.24
N VAL A 18 -12.14 -4.88 -9.23
CA VAL A 18 -11.94 -5.58 -10.52
C VAL A 18 -10.77 -4.98 -11.29
N ASP A 19 -10.66 -3.65 -11.35
CA ASP A 19 -9.59 -2.98 -12.09
C ASP A 19 -8.22 -3.23 -11.43
N ALA A 20 -8.14 -3.17 -10.11
CA ALA A 20 -6.92 -3.50 -9.36
C ALA A 20 -6.51 -4.97 -9.53
N PHE A 21 -7.46 -5.90 -9.47
CA PHE A 21 -7.19 -7.32 -9.72
C PHE A 21 -6.67 -7.54 -11.14
N ASN A 22 -7.30 -6.94 -12.14
CA ASN A 22 -6.86 -7.04 -13.53
C ASN A 22 -5.46 -6.48 -13.73
N GLN A 23 -5.13 -5.34 -13.11
CA GLN A 23 -3.78 -4.76 -13.16
C GLN A 23 -2.73 -5.71 -12.57
N LEU A 24 -3.02 -6.31 -11.42
CA LEU A 24 -2.11 -7.26 -10.79
C LEU A 24 -1.89 -8.52 -11.65
N VAL A 25 -2.96 -9.09 -12.22
CA VAL A 25 -2.87 -10.26 -13.12
C VAL A 25 -2.05 -9.94 -14.38
N MET A 26 -2.20 -8.73 -14.91
CA MET A 26 -1.44 -8.28 -16.08
C MET A 26 0.03 -7.97 -15.77
N GLN A 27 0.38 -7.80 -14.50
CA GLN A 27 1.71 -7.39 -14.04
C GLN A 27 2.20 -8.31 -12.92
N PRO A 28 2.40 -9.61 -13.21
CA PRO A 28 2.80 -10.59 -12.21
C PRO A 28 4.19 -10.31 -11.61
N PHE A 29 4.99 -9.48 -12.27
CA PHE A 29 6.29 -9.03 -11.77
C PHE A 29 6.19 -7.98 -10.67
N LEU A 30 5.08 -7.27 -10.53
CA LEU A 30 4.92 -6.20 -9.55
C LEU A 30 5.12 -6.72 -8.10
N PRO A 31 4.44 -7.81 -7.66
CA PRO A 31 4.73 -8.42 -6.35
C PRO A 31 6.19 -8.86 -6.19
N ILE A 32 6.81 -9.37 -7.26
CA ILE A 32 8.21 -9.82 -7.24
C ILE A 32 9.16 -8.63 -7.03
N LEU A 33 8.93 -7.51 -7.72
CA LEU A 33 9.72 -6.29 -7.57
C LEU A 33 9.58 -5.69 -6.17
N ILE A 34 8.34 -5.65 -5.64
CA ILE A 34 8.07 -5.22 -4.26
C ILE A 34 8.80 -6.13 -3.27
N PHE A 35 8.76 -7.45 -3.47
CA PHE A 35 9.47 -8.42 -2.63
C PHE A 35 10.98 -8.21 -2.65
N LEU A 36 11.58 -8.05 -3.84
CA LEU A 36 13.02 -7.80 -3.98
C LEU A 36 13.44 -6.47 -3.36
N GLY A 37 12.64 -5.41 -3.56
CA GLY A 37 12.88 -4.12 -2.93
C GLY A 37 12.78 -4.19 -1.41
N TYR A 38 11.77 -4.88 -0.88
CA TYR A 38 11.62 -5.13 0.56
C TYR A 38 12.84 -5.87 1.13
N LEU A 39 13.29 -6.94 0.49
CA LEU A 39 14.51 -7.65 0.91
C LEU A 39 15.74 -6.73 0.91
N THR A 40 15.84 -5.83 -0.06
CA THR A 40 16.94 -4.86 -0.14
C THR A 40 16.91 -3.89 1.04
N VAL A 41 15.73 -3.39 1.42
CA VAL A 41 15.55 -2.53 2.60
C VAL A 41 15.92 -3.28 3.87
N GLN A 42 15.45 -4.52 4.04
CA GLN A 42 15.76 -5.36 5.20
C GLN A 42 17.27 -5.66 5.33
N LEU A 43 17.95 -5.90 4.22
CA LEU A 43 19.40 -6.06 4.19
C LEU A 43 20.13 -4.77 4.59
N ALA A 44 19.68 -3.63 4.06
CA ALA A 44 20.25 -2.32 4.42
C ALA A 44 20.05 -2.02 5.91
N GLU A 45 18.86 -2.29 6.45
CA GLU A 45 18.55 -2.15 7.87
C GLU A 45 19.48 -3.00 8.73
N SER A 46 19.61 -4.29 8.41
CA SER A 46 20.51 -5.21 9.13
C SER A 46 21.97 -4.73 9.08
N LEU A 47 22.47 -4.32 7.92
CA LEU A 47 23.84 -3.81 7.77
C LEU A 47 24.05 -2.53 8.60
N ILE A 48 23.14 -1.57 8.53
CA ILE A 48 23.25 -0.30 9.24
C ILE A 48 23.19 -0.50 10.76
N MET A 49 22.27 -1.36 11.24
CA MET A 49 22.12 -1.67 12.66
C MET A 49 23.38 -2.36 13.22
N ASN A 50 23.97 -3.29 12.46
CA ASN A 50 25.20 -3.98 12.86
C ASN A 50 26.42 -3.04 12.93
N LEU A 51 26.43 -1.97 12.14
CA LEU A 51 27.51 -0.97 12.15
C LEU A 51 27.41 0.05 13.29
N GLN A 52 26.32 0.04 14.08
CA GLN A 52 26.09 0.93 15.23
C GLN A 52 26.34 2.42 14.92
N LEU A 53 25.99 2.87 13.71
CA LEU A 53 26.26 4.23 13.22
C LEU A 53 25.44 5.34 13.92
N GLY A 54 24.64 4.98 14.93
CA GLY A 54 23.79 5.90 15.67
C GLY A 54 22.87 6.71 14.77
N PHE A 55 22.82 8.02 14.98
CA PHE A 55 21.98 8.95 14.22
C PHE A 55 22.23 8.92 12.71
N LEU A 56 23.50 8.84 12.28
CA LEU A 56 23.85 8.79 10.85
C LEU A 56 23.31 7.52 10.19
N GLY A 57 23.35 6.40 10.92
CA GLY A 57 22.73 5.16 10.48
C GLY A 57 21.23 5.29 10.29
N GLY A 58 20.53 5.82 11.29
CA GLY A 58 19.09 6.06 11.21
C GLY A 58 18.69 6.98 10.05
N PHE A 59 19.44 8.06 9.83
CA PHE A 59 19.22 8.96 8.71
C PHE A 59 19.42 8.28 7.35
N ALA A 60 20.51 7.51 7.19
CA ALA A 60 20.77 6.76 5.96
C ALA A 60 19.68 5.72 5.69
N LEU A 61 19.23 5.01 6.72
CA LEU A 61 18.14 4.03 6.62
C LEU A 61 16.83 4.70 6.18
N GLY A 62 16.50 5.86 6.73
CA GLY A 62 15.33 6.65 6.32
C GLY A 62 15.38 7.02 4.83
N LEU A 63 16.53 7.45 4.31
CA LEU A 63 16.68 7.74 2.87
C LEU A 63 16.50 6.48 2.00
N VAL A 64 16.98 5.33 2.45
CA VAL A 64 16.79 4.05 1.75
C VAL A 64 15.30 3.66 1.72
N GLN A 65 14.61 3.77 2.85
CA GLN A 65 13.17 3.50 2.95
C GLN A 65 12.37 4.44 2.04
N LEU A 66 12.61 5.75 2.09
CA LEU A 66 11.92 6.73 1.23
C LEU A 66 12.19 6.47 -0.26
N SER A 67 13.40 6.02 -0.61
CA SER A 67 13.74 5.63 -1.98
C SER A 67 12.92 4.42 -2.43
N PHE A 68 12.79 3.41 -1.57
CA PHE A 68 11.95 2.24 -1.83
C PHE A 68 10.47 2.63 -2.01
N ILE A 69 9.93 3.49 -1.14
CA ILE A 69 8.56 4.01 -1.26
C ILE A 69 8.35 4.70 -2.60
N SER A 70 9.32 5.53 -3.02
CA SER A 70 9.28 6.20 -4.33
C SER A 70 9.24 5.22 -5.49
N TYR A 71 9.98 4.12 -5.43
CA TYR A 71 9.91 3.07 -6.45
C TYR A 71 8.55 2.38 -6.45
N VAL A 72 8.00 2.02 -5.29
CA VAL A 72 6.67 1.42 -5.18
C VAL A 72 5.60 2.34 -5.79
N PHE A 73 5.62 3.62 -5.46
CA PHE A 73 4.66 4.60 -5.98
C PHE A 73 4.76 4.71 -7.50
N LYS A 74 5.99 4.80 -8.01
CA LYS A 74 6.23 4.80 -9.45
C LYS A 74 5.68 3.53 -10.11
N TRP A 75 5.92 2.36 -9.54
CA TRP A 75 5.44 1.09 -10.10
C TRP A 75 3.92 1.04 -10.13
N PHE A 76 3.24 1.52 -9.10
CA PHE A 76 1.77 1.61 -9.12
C PHE A 76 1.25 2.60 -10.16
N VAL A 77 1.87 3.77 -10.30
CA VAL A 77 1.49 4.75 -11.33
C VAL A 77 1.68 4.15 -12.73
N LEU A 78 2.82 3.51 -13.00
CA LEU A 78 3.07 2.81 -14.27
C LEU A 78 2.08 1.66 -14.47
N ALA A 79 1.75 0.94 -13.41
CA ALA A 79 0.81 -0.16 -13.45
C ALA A 79 -0.57 0.29 -13.91
N ARG A 80 -1.00 1.44 -13.37
CA ARG A 80 -2.25 2.12 -13.71
C ARG A 80 -2.24 2.68 -15.13
N GLU A 81 -1.20 3.41 -15.52
CA GLU A 81 -1.16 4.11 -16.82
C GLU A 81 -1.11 3.15 -18.00
N LYS A 82 -0.37 2.05 -17.86
CA LYS A 82 -0.22 1.05 -18.91
C LYS A 82 -1.32 -0.01 -18.85
N ARG A 83 -2.59 0.42 -18.76
CA ARG A 83 -3.78 -0.47 -18.87
C ARG A 83 -3.66 -1.34 -20.11
N LEU A 84 -3.11 -2.54 -19.94
CA LEU A 84 -3.04 -3.52 -21.02
C LEU A 84 -4.48 -3.88 -21.40
N PRO A 85 -4.79 -4.00 -22.70
CA PRO A 85 -6.12 -4.40 -23.13
C PRO A 85 -6.50 -5.72 -22.44
N HIS A 86 -7.71 -5.75 -21.88
CA HIS A 86 -8.23 -6.86 -21.07
C HIS A 86 -7.90 -8.22 -21.72
N PRO A 87 -7.38 -9.22 -20.97
CA PRO A 87 -6.84 -10.43 -21.58
C PRO A 87 -7.93 -11.15 -22.35
N TRP A 88 -9.17 -11.17 -21.83
CA TRP A 88 -10.32 -11.73 -22.56
C TRP A 88 -10.74 -10.98 -23.81
N LYS A 89 -10.53 -9.66 -23.93
CA LYS A 89 -10.82 -8.94 -25.18
C LYS A 89 -9.76 -9.23 -26.24
N ALA A 90 -8.50 -9.37 -25.81
CA ALA A 90 -7.43 -9.80 -26.69
C ALA A 90 -7.57 -11.29 -27.07
N LEU A 91 -8.01 -12.16 -26.15
CA LEU A 91 -8.31 -13.57 -26.43
C LEU A 91 -9.54 -13.73 -27.33
N GLN A 92 -10.60 -12.93 -27.14
CA GLN A 92 -11.76 -12.91 -28.05
C GLN A 92 -11.39 -12.47 -29.47
N ARG A 93 -10.41 -11.56 -29.61
CA ARG A 93 -9.83 -11.21 -30.92
C ARG A 93 -8.92 -12.32 -31.45
N ALA A 94 -8.13 -12.96 -30.58
CA ALA A 94 -7.26 -14.10 -30.92
C ALA A 94 -8.02 -15.30 -31.46
N VAL A 95 -9.19 -15.56 -30.88
CA VAL A 95 -10.03 -16.70 -31.26
C VAL A 95 -10.74 -16.43 -32.60
N GLY A 96 -10.71 -15.19 -33.11
CA GLY A 96 -11.24 -14.82 -34.43
C GLY A 96 -10.18 -14.58 -35.52
N GLU A 97 -8.90 -14.47 -35.19
CA GLU A 97 -7.81 -14.18 -36.13
C GLU A 97 -6.62 -15.12 -35.85
N ASP A 98 -6.11 -15.84 -36.87
CA ASP A 98 -4.99 -16.80 -36.80
C ASP A 98 -3.62 -16.17 -36.44
N GLU A 99 -3.57 -14.86 -36.16
CA GLU A 99 -2.37 -14.18 -35.72
C GLU A 99 -2.35 -14.02 -34.20
N ASP A 100 -1.22 -14.35 -33.56
CA ASP A 100 -0.98 -14.08 -32.13
C ASP A 100 -1.23 -12.60 -31.83
N PRO A 101 -2.37 -12.22 -31.21
CA PRO A 101 -2.74 -10.82 -31.03
C PRO A 101 -1.90 -10.15 -29.96
N TRP A 102 -1.02 -10.90 -29.31
CA TRP A 102 -0.04 -10.38 -28.39
C TRP A 102 1.29 -10.08 -29.06
N ALA A 103 1.54 -10.48 -30.31
CA ALA A 103 2.85 -10.30 -30.95
C ALA A 103 3.23 -8.81 -31.11
N HIS A 104 2.28 -7.97 -31.49
CA HIS A 104 2.48 -6.53 -31.68
C HIS A 104 2.52 -5.76 -30.35
N VAL A 105 1.70 -6.13 -29.37
CA VAL A 105 1.69 -5.54 -28.01
C VAL A 105 2.95 -5.96 -27.21
N ARG A 106 3.42 -7.21 -27.37
CA ARG A 106 4.64 -7.71 -26.72
C ARG A 106 5.91 -7.03 -27.24
N ARG A 107 6.02 -6.79 -28.55
CA ARG A 107 7.25 -6.25 -29.15
C ARG A 107 7.45 -4.76 -28.91
N LYS A 108 6.38 -3.94 -28.92
CA LYS A 108 6.53 -2.48 -28.86
C LYS A 108 6.71 -1.93 -27.44
N ASN A 109 6.24 -2.63 -26.40
CA ASN A 109 6.19 -2.09 -25.04
C ASN A 109 7.08 -2.78 -23.99
N ARG A 110 7.62 -3.99 -24.24
CA ARG A 110 8.40 -4.72 -23.21
C ARG A 110 9.76 -4.10 -22.87
N GLY A 111 10.50 -3.64 -23.89
CA GLY A 111 11.84 -3.08 -23.69
C GLY A 111 11.82 -1.73 -22.97
N LEU A 112 10.88 -0.85 -23.33
CA LEU A 112 10.73 0.48 -22.74
C LEU A 112 10.19 0.41 -21.30
N TRP A 113 9.24 -0.49 -21.02
CA TRP A 113 8.66 -0.62 -19.67
C TRP A 113 9.67 -1.11 -18.63
N PHE A 114 10.49 -2.11 -18.97
CA PHE A 114 11.53 -2.58 -18.05
C PHE A 114 12.57 -1.51 -17.74
N GLN A 115 12.96 -0.70 -18.73
CA GLN A 115 13.87 0.42 -18.51
C GLN A 115 13.24 1.50 -17.64
N GLU A 116 11.98 1.86 -17.87
CA GLU A 116 11.26 2.84 -17.07
C GLU A 116 11.10 2.42 -15.61
N ILE A 117 10.89 1.13 -15.33
CA ILE A 117 10.73 0.59 -13.96
C ILE A 117 11.95 0.83 -13.08
N PHE A 118 13.15 0.69 -13.65
CA PHE A 118 14.40 0.80 -12.92
C PHE A 118 14.98 2.22 -12.90
N GLN A 119 14.42 3.15 -13.68
CA GLN A 119 14.81 4.55 -13.59
C GLN A 119 14.34 5.15 -12.26
N PHE A 120 15.23 5.86 -11.57
CA PHE A 120 14.86 6.62 -10.38
C PHE A 120 13.98 7.81 -10.76
N ASP A 121 12.79 7.91 -10.17
CA ASP A 121 11.92 9.08 -10.31
C ASP A 121 12.23 10.08 -9.20
N SER A 122 13.16 11.01 -9.50
CA SER A 122 13.58 12.04 -8.55
C SER A 122 12.45 12.99 -8.16
N GLN A 123 11.47 13.20 -9.05
CA GLN A 123 10.33 14.05 -8.74
C GLN A 123 9.43 13.37 -7.71
N MET A 124 9.06 12.11 -7.92
CA MET A 124 8.28 11.34 -6.95
C MET A 124 8.98 11.27 -5.59
N PHE A 125 10.29 11.02 -5.57
CA PHE A 125 11.08 10.98 -4.35
C PHE A 125 11.02 12.30 -3.57
N LEU A 126 11.16 13.44 -4.27
CA LEU A 126 11.06 14.76 -3.64
C LEU A 126 9.65 15.04 -3.11
N LEU A 127 8.59 14.62 -3.81
CA LEU A 127 7.22 14.76 -3.32
C LEU A 127 7.03 13.98 -2.01
N ILE A 128 7.51 12.73 -1.99
CA ILE A 128 7.44 11.85 -0.82
C ILE A 128 8.22 12.43 0.35
N ILE A 129 9.48 12.83 0.15
CA ILE A 129 10.29 13.44 1.22
C ILE A 129 9.58 14.65 1.82
N ASN A 130 9.07 15.55 0.98
CA ASN A 130 8.44 16.77 1.44
C ASN A 130 7.18 16.51 2.27
N ALA A 131 6.42 15.45 1.96
CA ALA A 131 5.26 15.03 2.75
C ALA A 131 5.64 14.22 3.99
N ALA A 132 6.67 13.37 3.88
CA ALA A 132 7.19 12.55 4.97
C ALA A 132 7.76 13.40 6.10
N PHE A 133 8.45 14.48 5.78
CA PHE A 133 9.16 15.28 6.77
C PHE A 133 8.24 15.91 7.84
N PRO A 134 7.12 16.58 7.51
CA PRO A 134 6.15 17.04 8.51
C PRO A 134 5.52 15.92 9.33
N ILE A 135 5.24 14.76 8.72
CA ILE A 135 4.67 13.58 9.41
C ILE A 135 5.68 13.06 10.44
N PHE A 136 6.93 12.87 10.01
CA PHE A 136 8.04 12.49 10.87
C PHE A 136 8.23 13.47 12.03
N LEU A 137 8.19 14.78 11.77
CA LEU A 137 8.31 15.79 12.82
C LEU A 137 7.19 15.66 13.86
N ALA A 138 5.95 15.43 13.40
CA ALA A 138 4.81 15.23 14.29
C ALA A 138 4.96 13.96 15.14
N GLU A 139 5.35 12.84 14.52
CA GLU A 139 5.59 11.58 15.22
C GLU A 139 6.74 11.67 16.22
N PHE A 140 7.84 12.34 15.85
CA PHE A 140 8.99 12.55 16.73
C PHE A 140 8.61 13.34 17.98
N VAL A 141 7.82 14.40 17.84
CA VAL A 141 7.31 15.18 18.98
C VAL A 141 6.43 14.31 19.87
N VAL A 142 5.57 13.47 19.28
CA VAL A 142 4.70 12.56 20.02
C VAL A 142 5.50 11.52 20.81
N ASP A 143 6.52 10.93 20.19
CA ASP A 143 7.37 9.93 20.82
C ASP A 143 8.21 10.52 21.96
N SER A 144 8.70 11.74 21.78
CA SER A 144 9.46 12.48 22.79
C SER A 144 8.64 12.84 24.04
N LEU A 145 7.30 12.85 23.93
CA LEU A 145 6.37 13.16 25.02
C LEU A 145 5.83 11.91 25.74
N SER A 146 6.23 10.70 25.31
CA SER A 146 5.68 9.46 25.85
C SER A 146 6.32 9.02 27.17
N SER A 147 5.48 8.75 28.18
CA SER A 147 5.83 8.03 29.41
C SER A 147 5.22 6.63 29.37
N GLU A 148 5.92 5.61 29.89
CA GLU A 148 5.80 4.15 29.72
C GLU A 148 4.42 3.43 29.80
N THR A 149 3.29 4.11 30.00
CA THR A 149 1.97 3.46 29.91
C THR A 149 1.43 3.48 28.48
N LEU A 150 0.48 2.61 28.14
CA LEU A 150 -0.33 2.72 26.90
C LEU A 150 -1.01 4.09 26.91
N SER A 151 -0.34 5.05 26.29
CA SER A 151 -0.48 6.47 26.60
C SER A 151 -0.94 7.20 25.37
N LEU A 152 -1.56 8.36 25.61
CA LEU A 152 -1.89 9.43 24.67
C LEU A 152 -1.12 9.41 23.31
N PRO A 153 0.21 9.22 23.25
CA PRO A 153 0.97 8.96 22.03
C PRO A 153 0.34 8.02 20.99
N SER A 154 -0.13 6.83 21.38
CA SER A 154 -0.71 5.87 20.43
C SER A 154 -1.99 6.41 19.80
N PHE A 155 -2.80 7.16 20.55
CA PHE A 155 -4.00 7.81 20.03
C PHE A 155 -3.68 8.98 19.11
N VAL A 156 -2.63 9.75 19.41
CA VAL A 156 -2.18 10.82 18.51
C VAL A 156 -1.63 10.24 17.21
N LYS A 157 -0.80 9.19 17.27
CA LYS A 157 -0.31 8.46 16.09
C LYS A 157 -1.47 7.89 15.26
N LEU A 158 -2.44 7.27 15.92
CA LEU A 158 -3.66 6.81 15.25
C LEU A 158 -4.38 7.98 14.55
N GLY A 159 -4.51 9.13 15.20
CA GLY A 159 -5.07 10.33 14.59
C GLY A 159 -4.33 10.75 13.32
N ILE A 160 -3.00 10.83 13.38
CA ILE A 160 -2.14 11.14 12.22
C ILE A 160 -2.39 10.14 11.09
N VAL A 161 -2.33 8.84 11.39
CA VAL A 161 -2.56 7.75 10.42
C VAL A 161 -3.94 7.85 9.79
N LEU A 162 -5.00 8.11 10.57
CA LEU A 162 -6.36 8.19 10.06
C LEU A 162 -6.55 9.41 9.15
N PHE A 163 -6.09 10.59 9.58
CA PHE A 163 -6.33 11.84 8.86
C PHE A 163 -5.45 12.05 7.64
N PHE A 164 -4.22 11.53 7.68
CA PHE A 164 -3.28 11.62 6.56
C PHE A 164 -3.18 10.31 5.77
N ASN A 165 -4.08 9.36 6.03
CA ASN A 165 -4.13 8.09 5.33
C ASN A 165 -4.12 8.19 3.79
N PRO A 166 -4.77 9.18 3.13
CA PRO A 166 -4.78 9.31 1.67
C PRO A 166 -3.55 10.02 1.08
N VAL A 167 -2.59 10.45 1.90
CA VAL A 167 -1.38 11.15 1.40
C VAL A 167 -0.65 10.38 0.29
N PRO A 168 -0.48 9.04 0.36
CA PRO A 168 0.10 8.28 -0.74
C PRO A 168 -0.61 8.50 -2.08
N GLU A 169 -1.94 8.42 -2.08
CA GLU A 169 -2.75 8.56 -3.29
C GLU A 169 -2.76 10.00 -3.81
N VAL A 170 -2.79 10.98 -2.90
CA VAL A 170 -2.65 12.40 -3.26
C VAL A 170 -1.30 12.65 -3.96
N ILE A 171 -0.20 12.11 -3.43
CA ILE A 171 1.12 12.23 -4.04
C ILE A 171 1.18 11.52 -5.40
N MET A 172 0.67 10.28 -5.49
CA MET A 172 0.73 9.48 -6.70
C MET A 172 -0.14 10.04 -7.85
N ILE A 173 -1.31 10.59 -7.52
CA ILE A 173 -2.32 11.02 -8.50
C ILE A 173 -2.21 12.50 -8.79
N GLU A 174 -2.23 13.35 -7.75
CA GLU A 174 -2.28 14.81 -7.89
C GLU A 174 -0.89 15.45 -8.02
N ARG A 175 0.18 14.68 -7.70
CA ARG A 175 1.58 15.14 -7.77
C ARG A 175 1.85 16.39 -6.92
N THR A 176 1.09 16.58 -5.86
CA THR A 176 1.21 17.71 -4.92
C THR A 176 2.32 17.47 -3.91
N ASN A 177 3.00 18.53 -3.47
CA ASN A 177 4.13 18.47 -2.56
C ASN A 177 3.78 18.91 -1.13
N GLY A 178 4.49 18.32 -0.16
CA GLY A 178 4.58 18.80 1.22
C GLY A 178 3.23 19.09 1.89
N VAL A 179 3.08 20.30 2.42
CA VAL A 179 1.90 20.73 3.18
C VAL A 179 0.62 20.73 2.33
N SER A 180 0.73 21.02 1.02
CA SER A 180 -0.42 20.98 0.11
C SER A 180 -1.00 19.56 0.01
N ALA A 181 -0.14 18.54 -0.07
CA ALA A 181 -0.57 17.14 -0.08
C ALA A 181 -1.29 16.76 1.23
N LEU A 182 -0.81 17.25 2.37
CA LEU A 182 -1.45 17.03 3.68
C LEU A 182 -2.82 17.72 3.75
N ALA A 183 -2.92 18.96 3.25
CA ALA A 183 -4.17 19.71 3.22
C ALA A 183 -5.21 19.04 2.32
N GLU A 184 -4.81 18.55 1.14
CA GLU A 184 -5.67 17.80 0.24
C GLU A 184 -6.12 16.47 0.84
N ALA A 185 -5.22 15.73 1.49
CA ALA A 185 -5.55 14.50 2.19
C ALA A 185 -6.60 14.75 3.29
N LEU A 186 -6.45 15.83 4.07
CA LEU A 186 -7.44 16.22 5.08
C LEU A 186 -8.80 16.58 4.48
N GLN A 187 -8.81 17.32 3.37
CA GLN A 187 -10.06 17.67 2.68
C GLN A 187 -10.75 16.42 2.12
N PHE A 188 -9.98 15.48 1.59
CA PHE A 188 -10.49 14.19 1.13
C PHE A 188 -11.09 13.39 2.28
N MET A 189 -10.34 13.24 3.39
CA MET A 189 -10.81 12.53 4.59
C MET A 189 -12.09 13.15 5.15
N LYS A 190 -12.18 14.47 5.23
CA LYS A 190 -13.40 15.17 5.69
C LYS A 190 -14.64 14.78 4.87
N LYS A 191 -14.48 14.49 3.58
CA LYS A 191 -15.59 14.15 2.68
C LYS A 191 -15.89 12.65 2.64
N PHE A 192 -14.86 11.80 2.72
CA PHE A 192 -14.96 10.37 2.41
C PHE A 192 -14.42 9.46 3.52
N ILE A 193 -14.33 9.91 4.77
CA ILE A 193 -13.73 9.13 5.87
C ILE A 193 -14.26 7.69 5.97
N VAL A 194 -15.58 7.50 5.79
CA VAL A 194 -16.20 6.17 5.92
C VAL A 194 -15.84 5.32 4.71
N GLU A 195 -16.06 5.83 3.50
CA GLU A 195 -15.78 5.13 2.25
C GLU A 195 -14.28 4.85 2.07
N TRP A 196 -13.43 5.72 2.58
CA TRP A 196 -12.00 5.56 2.48
C TRP A 196 -11.44 4.49 3.43
N LEU A 197 -11.93 4.46 4.67
CA LEU A 197 -11.38 3.56 5.70
C LEU A 197 -12.02 2.17 5.69
N LEU A 198 -13.22 2.02 5.13
CA LEU A 198 -13.92 0.73 5.08
C LEU A 198 -13.09 -0.43 4.49
N PRO A 199 -12.34 -0.31 3.37
CA PRO A 199 -11.48 -1.38 2.87
C PRO A 199 -10.42 -1.82 3.90
N THR A 200 -9.77 -0.86 4.55
CA THR A 200 -8.74 -1.14 5.55
C THR A 200 -9.35 -1.83 6.76
N VAL A 201 -10.51 -1.38 7.23
CA VAL A 201 -11.24 -2.05 8.31
C VAL A 201 -11.62 -3.49 7.93
N ILE A 202 -12.11 -3.74 6.71
CA ILE A 202 -12.45 -5.09 6.25
C ILE A 202 -11.21 -5.99 6.24
N ILE A 203 -10.08 -5.51 5.70
CA ILE A 203 -8.84 -6.30 5.67
C ILE A 203 -8.39 -6.62 7.08
N LEU A 204 -8.42 -5.65 8.00
CA LEU A 204 -8.06 -5.88 9.38
C LEU A 204 -8.99 -6.90 10.05
N ILE A 205 -10.30 -6.81 9.84
CA ILE A 205 -11.24 -7.82 10.35
C ILE A 205 -10.88 -9.20 9.80
N ILE A 206 -10.60 -9.34 8.51
CA ILE A 206 -10.22 -10.63 7.92
C ILE A 206 -8.91 -11.14 8.52
N CYS A 207 -7.89 -10.29 8.61
CA CYS A 207 -6.57 -10.64 9.13
C CYS A 207 -6.59 -11.01 10.62
N PHE A 208 -7.40 -10.33 11.42
CA PHE A 208 -7.50 -10.57 12.86
C PHE A 208 -8.65 -11.54 13.24
N SER A 209 -9.52 -11.92 12.29
CA SER A 209 -10.63 -12.84 12.57
C SER A 209 -10.21 -14.19 13.16
N PRO A 210 -9.09 -14.83 12.76
CA PRO A 210 -8.66 -16.09 13.39
C PRO A 210 -8.31 -15.87 14.86
N TYR A 211 -7.73 -14.72 15.21
CA TYR A 211 -7.38 -14.36 16.59
C TYR A 211 -8.64 -14.13 17.45
N ILE A 212 -9.68 -13.51 16.88
CA ILE A 212 -10.97 -13.29 17.55
C ILE A 212 -11.64 -14.64 17.87
N VAL A 213 -11.63 -15.57 16.91
CA VAL A 213 -12.24 -16.90 17.07
C VAL A 213 -11.47 -17.73 18.11
N LEU A 214 -10.13 -17.65 18.11
CA LEU A 214 -9.28 -18.43 19.03
C LEU A 214 -9.25 -17.86 20.45
N SER A 215 -9.36 -16.55 20.64
CA SER A 215 -9.32 -15.91 21.96
C SER A 215 -10.64 -15.97 22.72
N GLY A 216 -11.77 -16.22 22.03
CA GLY A 216 -13.09 -16.33 22.64
C GLY A 216 -13.63 -15.03 23.27
N ASN A 217 -12.89 -13.92 23.18
CA ASN A 217 -13.28 -12.62 23.74
C ASN A 217 -13.24 -11.52 22.66
N PRO A 218 -14.42 -11.02 22.24
CA PRO A 218 -14.53 -9.99 21.22
C PRO A 218 -14.22 -8.58 21.74
N LEU A 219 -13.56 -8.41 22.88
CA LEU A 219 -13.05 -7.10 23.34
C LEU A 219 -11.51 -7.06 23.37
N LEU A 220 -10.84 -8.21 23.36
CA LEU A 220 -9.37 -8.30 23.37
C LEU A 220 -8.71 -7.90 22.05
N TRP A 221 -9.47 -7.59 20.99
CA TRP A 221 -8.92 -7.21 19.69
C TRP A 221 -8.80 -5.71 19.46
N ILE A 222 -9.47 -4.87 20.27
CA ILE A 222 -9.46 -3.40 20.05
C ILE A 222 -8.07 -2.83 20.29
N GLU A 223 -7.39 -3.25 21.35
CA GLU A 223 -6.06 -2.77 21.70
C GLU A 223 -5.00 -3.20 20.67
N PRO A 224 -4.92 -4.49 20.25
CA PRO A 224 -4.08 -4.90 19.12
C PRO A 224 -4.38 -4.14 17.83
N LEU A 225 -5.66 -3.87 17.52
CA LEU A 225 -6.05 -3.12 16.33
C LEU A 225 -5.53 -1.68 16.36
N VAL A 226 -5.70 -0.99 17.50
CA VAL A 226 -5.22 0.38 17.70
C VAL A 226 -3.70 0.42 17.58
N LEU A 227 -2.99 -0.53 18.19
CA LEU A 227 -1.54 -0.62 18.10
C LEU A 227 -1.06 -0.88 16.67
N VAL A 228 -1.74 -1.77 15.95
CA VAL A 228 -1.42 -2.11 14.56
C VAL A 228 -1.67 -0.93 13.62
N LEU A 229 -2.76 -0.19 13.82
CA LEU A 229 -3.05 1.02 13.06
C LEU A 229 -2.09 2.16 13.42
N ALA A 230 -1.81 2.38 14.70
CA ALA A 230 -0.89 3.41 15.16
C ALA A 230 0.57 3.14 14.76
N GLY A 231 0.94 1.87 14.59
CA GLY A 231 2.24 1.44 14.06
C GLY A 231 2.26 1.25 12.55
N SER A 232 1.22 1.64 11.82
CA SER A 232 1.17 1.50 10.37
C SER A 232 1.92 2.63 9.68
N GLU A 233 2.74 2.26 8.69
CA GLU A 233 3.48 3.21 7.88
C GLU A 233 2.53 3.97 6.97
N LEU A 234 2.36 5.27 7.23
CA LEU A 234 1.37 6.12 6.56
C LEU A 234 1.63 6.22 5.05
N LEU A 235 2.91 6.23 4.67
CA LEU A 235 3.36 6.28 3.28
C LEU A 235 3.37 4.90 2.60
N LEU A 236 3.18 3.82 3.36
CA LEU A 236 3.10 2.45 2.86
C LEU A 236 1.88 1.72 3.44
N PRO A 237 0.65 2.10 3.10
CA PRO A 237 -0.55 1.42 3.62
C PRO A 237 -0.62 -0.07 3.26
N MET A 238 0.09 -0.49 2.21
CA MET A 238 0.24 -1.90 1.84
C MET A 238 1.05 -2.72 2.85
N GLU A 239 1.92 -2.08 3.63
CA GLU A 239 2.74 -2.74 4.64
C GLU A 239 1.91 -3.28 5.79
N LEU A 240 0.82 -2.59 6.15
CA LEU A 240 -0.17 -3.10 7.10
C LEU A 240 -0.66 -4.50 6.70
N VAL A 241 -0.95 -4.69 5.41
CA VAL A 241 -1.38 -5.97 4.83
C VAL A 241 -0.20 -6.93 4.75
N GLY A 242 0.97 -6.46 4.29
CA GLY A 242 2.18 -7.24 4.13
C GLY A 242 2.74 -7.81 5.45
N ARG A 243 2.62 -7.10 6.56
CA ARG A 243 3.07 -7.54 7.90
C ARG A 243 2.07 -8.44 8.61
N SER A 244 0.77 -8.24 8.38
CA SER A 244 -0.29 -8.99 9.07
C SER A 244 -0.51 -10.40 8.50
N ILE A 245 -0.19 -10.61 7.22
CA ILE A 245 -0.50 -11.86 6.50
C ILE A 245 0.52 -13.00 6.67
N PRO A 246 1.82 -12.78 6.87
CA PRO A 246 2.75 -13.85 7.22
C PRO A 246 2.34 -14.61 8.48
N GLN A 247 1.74 -13.91 9.45
CA GLN A 247 1.17 -14.54 10.65
C GLN A 247 -0.03 -15.45 10.29
N LEU A 248 -0.87 -14.99 9.36
CA LEU A 248 -2.02 -15.75 8.85
C LEU A 248 -1.60 -16.95 8.00
N ALA A 249 -0.49 -16.82 7.28
CA ALA A 249 0.09 -17.88 6.45
C ALA A 249 0.57 -19.08 7.27
N LEU A 250 1.07 -18.86 8.50
CA LEU A 250 1.41 -19.95 9.42
C LEU A 250 0.18 -20.82 9.79
N TYR A 251 -1.03 -20.27 9.69
CA TYR A 251 -2.28 -21.01 9.90
C TYR A 251 -2.85 -21.60 8.61
N LEU A 252 -2.59 -20.98 7.45
CA LEU A 252 -3.12 -21.42 6.16
C LEU A 252 -2.29 -22.52 5.49
N PHE A 253 -0.97 -22.56 5.74
CA PHE A 253 -0.09 -23.51 5.09
C PHE A 253 0.20 -24.73 5.98
N PRO A 254 0.09 -25.96 5.46
CA PRO A 254 0.31 -27.19 6.23
C PRO A 254 1.79 -27.51 6.49
N PHE A 255 2.70 -26.63 6.10
CA PHE A 255 4.15 -26.81 6.22
C PHE A 255 4.68 -25.77 7.21
N SER A 256 5.68 -26.14 8.01
CA SER A 256 6.35 -25.23 8.96
C SER A 256 7.74 -24.83 8.49
N GLY A 257 8.29 -23.76 9.07
CA GLY A 257 9.66 -23.30 8.81
C GLY A 257 9.79 -22.29 7.67
N VAL A 258 10.97 -22.24 7.05
CA VAL A 258 11.37 -21.16 6.12
C VAL A 258 10.45 -21.06 4.90
N ALA A 259 10.00 -22.18 4.34
CA ALA A 259 9.12 -22.20 3.19
C ALA A 259 7.75 -21.55 3.48
N ALA A 260 7.19 -21.78 4.67
CA ALA A 260 5.93 -21.17 5.10
C ALA A 260 6.07 -19.66 5.26
N ASN A 261 7.20 -19.20 5.82
CA ASN A 261 7.49 -17.78 5.97
C ASN A 261 7.63 -17.08 4.61
N ILE A 262 8.33 -17.70 3.65
CA ILE A 262 8.48 -17.15 2.30
C ILE A 262 7.13 -17.09 1.59
N ALA A 263 6.34 -18.16 1.65
CA ALA A 263 5.00 -18.20 1.04
C ALA A 263 4.08 -17.15 1.67
N GLY A 264 4.12 -17.00 2.99
CA GLY A 264 3.36 -15.99 3.72
C GLY A 264 3.76 -14.56 3.38
N LEU A 265 5.05 -14.29 3.27
CA LEU A 265 5.57 -13.00 2.85
C LEU A 265 5.14 -12.67 1.41
N PHE A 266 5.26 -13.64 0.49
CA PHE A 266 4.83 -13.44 -0.90
C PHE A 266 3.32 -13.19 -1.02
N LEU A 267 2.51 -13.94 -0.27
CA LEU A 267 1.06 -13.73 -0.19
C LEU A 267 0.74 -12.34 0.37
N GLY A 268 1.40 -11.95 1.47
CA GLY A 268 1.21 -10.65 2.11
C GLY A 268 1.52 -9.48 1.18
N LEU A 269 2.63 -9.55 0.44
CA LEU A 269 3.00 -8.53 -0.52
C LEU A 269 2.11 -8.50 -1.75
N THR A 270 1.63 -9.67 -2.20
CA THR A 270 0.67 -9.75 -3.32
C THR A 270 -0.65 -9.08 -2.94
N LEU A 271 -1.15 -9.34 -1.74
CA LEU A 271 -2.37 -8.71 -1.23
C LEU A 271 -2.16 -7.23 -0.89
N GLY A 272 -0.98 -6.86 -0.40
CA GLY A 272 -0.58 -5.47 -0.22
C GLY A 272 -0.55 -4.70 -1.54
N ALA A 273 0.02 -5.29 -2.60
CA ALA A 273 0.03 -4.72 -3.94
C ALA A 273 -1.38 -4.56 -4.50
N TRP A 274 -2.23 -5.58 -4.35
CA TRP A 274 -3.64 -5.49 -4.71
C TRP A 274 -4.35 -4.34 -3.95
N HIS A 275 -4.13 -4.24 -2.64
CA HIS A 275 -4.72 -3.20 -1.80
C HIS A 275 -4.27 -1.79 -2.20
N GLY A 276 -2.98 -1.60 -2.53
CA GLY A 276 -2.45 -0.34 -3.04
C GLY A 276 -3.10 0.07 -4.37
N LEU A 277 -3.18 -0.85 -5.33
CA LEU A 277 -3.86 -0.62 -6.61
C LEU A 277 -5.36 -0.33 -6.44
N PHE A 278 -6.00 -1.06 -5.53
CA PHE A 278 -7.41 -0.85 -5.20
C PHE A 278 -7.65 0.54 -4.62
N ARG A 279 -6.81 1.00 -3.69
CA ARG A 279 -6.90 2.33 -3.08
C ARG A 279 -6.71 3.44 -4.09
N LEU A 280 -5.75 3.30 -5.01
CA LEU A 280 -5.55 4.24 -6.12
C LEU A 280 -6.81 4.39 -6.98
N GLU A 281 -7.39 3.28 -7.44
CA GLU A 281 -8.62 3.31 -8.24
C GLU A 281 -9.82 3.82 -7.42
N LEU A 282 -9.90 3.50 -6.13
CA LEU A 282 -10.95 4.00 -5.24
C LEU A 282 -10.87 5.52 -5.05
N PHE A 283 -9.66 6.07 -4.85
CA PHE A 283 -9.43 7.49 -4.64
C PHE A 283 -9.95 8.32 -5.82
N GLU A 284 -9.56 7.97 -7.06
CA GLU A 284 -10.01 8.66 -8.28
C GLU A 284 -11.54 8.61 -8.45
N ARG A 285 -12.14 7.44 -8.15
CA ARG A 285 -13.58 7.25 -8.30
C ARG A 285 -14.37 8.04 -7.26
N LEU A 286 -13.94 8.04 -6.01
CA LEU A 286 -14.57 8.84 -4.96
C LEU A 286 -14.48 10.33 -5.29
N LYS A 287 -13.32 10.79 -5.79
CA LYS A 287 -13.13 12.18 -6.22
C LYS A 287 -14.04 12.57 -7.39
N SER A 288 -14.33 11.66 -8.32
CA SER A 288 -15.19 11.91 -9.49
C SER A 288 -16.70 11.76 -9.26
N ILE A 289 -17.13 11.32 -8.08
CA ILE A 289 -18.56 11.32 -7.69
C ILE A 289 -19.08 12.76 -7.44
N HIS A 290 -18.17 13.75 -7.36
CA HIS A 290 -18.43 15.18 -7.24
C HIS A 290 -17.79 15.95 -8.40
#